data_AF-A0AAV1L2K5-F1
#
_entry.id   AF-A0AAV1L2K5-F1
#
_cell.length_a   1.000
_cell.length_b   1.000
_cell.length_c   1.000
_cell.angle_alpha   90.00
_cell.angle_beta   90.00
_cell.angle_gamma   90.00
#
_symmetry.space_group_name_H-M   'P 1'
#
loop_
_entity.id
_entity.type
_entity.pdbx_description
1 polymer ?
#
loop_
_entity_poly.entity_id
_entity_poly.type
_entity_poly.pdbx_seq_one_letter_code
_entity_poly.pdbx_strand_id
1 'polypeptide(L)'
;MGKAREISSEVSSANIVLHNERKSEREIALQLKLSKTCVHGTIARYRETGTFNIVHAREGRELPSQVKIISLLLPASEIDS
;
A
#
# COMPACT_ATOMS: atom_id res chain seq x y z
N MET A 1 -6.93 14.09 -22.37
CA MET A 1 -5.96 13.63 -21.36
C MET A 1 -6.63 13.66 -20.00
N GLY A 2 -6.98 12.51 -19.43
CA GLY A 2 -7.67 12.44 -18.14
C GLY A 2 -6.69 12.75 -17.01
N LYS A 3 -7.02 13.73 -16.15
CA LYS A 3 -6.24 14.01 -14.94
C LYS A 3 -6.21 12.73 -14.10
N ALA A 4 -5.03 12.16 -13.89
CA ALA A 4 -4.85 11.08 -12.94
C ALA A 4 -5.33 11.58 -11.58
N ARG A 5 -6.40 10.97 -11.04
CA ARG A 5 -6.86 11.28 -9.69
C ARG A 5 -5.73 10.85 -8.76
N GLU A 6 -5.01 11.83 -8.22
CA GLU A 6 -4.02 11.55 -7.19
C GLU A 6 -4.74 10.96 -5.98
N ILE A 7 -4.36 9.74 -5.64
CA ILE A 7 -4.90 9.02 -4.49
C ILE A 7 -4.15 9.57 -3.28
N SER A 8 -4.85 9.85 -2.18
CA SER A 8 -4.17 10.34 -0.97
C SER A 8 -3.20 9.28 -0.44
N SER A 9 -2.11 9.73 0.16
CA SER A 9 -1.11 8.85 0.79
C SER A 9 -1.71 7.94 1.85
N GLU A 10 -2.72 8.42 2.57
CA GLU A 10 -3.50 7.66 3.56
C GLU A 10 -4.21 6.47 2.91
N VAL A 11 -4.86 6.68 1.76
CA VAL A 11 -5.59 5.63 1.05
C VAL A 11 -4.63 4.62 0.42
N SER A 12 -3.48 5.06 -0.10
CA SER A 12 -2.42 4.16 -0.55
C SER A 12 -1.85 3.34 0.60
N SER A 13 -1.65 3.94 1.78
CA SER A 13 -1.16 3.23 2.96
C SER A 13 -2.16 2.19 3.45
N ALA A 14 -3.45 2.55 3.53
CA ALA A 14 -4.52 1.64 3.89
C ALA A 14 -4.63 0.45 2.92
N ASN A 15 -4.44 0.69 1.62
CA ASN A 15 -4.43 -0.37 0.61
C ASN A 15 -3.33 -1.40 0.88
N ILE A 16 -2.10 -0.95 1.15
CA ILE A 16 -0.98 -1.84 1.45
C ILE A 16 -1.18 -2.60 2.76
N VAL A 17 -1.71 -1.94 3.80
CA VAL A 17 -2.05 -2.61 5.07
C VAL A 17 -3.04 -3.76 4.81
N LEU A 18 -4.14 -3.49 4.10
CA LEU A 18 -5.14 -4.52 3.78
C LEU A 18 -4.58 -5.64 2.89
N HIS A 19 -3.64 -5.33 1.99
CA HIS A 19 -2.93 -6.34 1.20
C HIS A 19 -2.07 -7.25 2.09
N ASN A 20 -1.35 -6.66 3.07
CA ASN A 20 -0.53 -7.41 4.01
C ASN A 20 -1.37 -8.26 4.98
N GLU A 21 -2.60 -7.83 5.28
CA GLU A 21 -3.64 -8.64 5.96
C GLU A 21 -4.19 -9.79 5.10
N ARG A 22 -3.65 -10.02 3.90
CA ARG A 22 -4.06 -11.03 2.92
C ARG A 22 -5.48 -10.87 2.37
N LYS A 23 -6.05 -9.66 2.41
CA LYS A 23 -7.32 -9.39 1.71
C LYS A 23 -7.12 -9.44 0.20
N SER A 24 -8.15 -9.89 -0.51
CA SER A 24 -8.12 -9.88 -1.97
C SER A 24 -8.22 -8.45 -2.51
N GLU A 25 -7.62 -8.19 -3.68
CA GLU A 25 -7.71 -6.86 -4.32
C GLU A 25 -9.17 -6.41 -4.54
N ARG A 26 -10.10 -7.36 -4.72
CA ARG A 26 -11.53 -7.08 -4.87
C ARG A 26 -12.14 -6.55 -3.57
N GLU A 27 -11.82 -7.17 -2.44
CA GLU A 27 -12.29 -6.72 -1.13
C GLU A 27 -11.70 -5.36 -0.76
N ILE A 28 -10.41 -5.15 -1.04
CA ILE A 28 -9.74 -3.87 -0.83
C ILE A 28 -10.39 -2.77 -1.66
N ALA A 29 -10.66 -3.04 -2.94
CA ALA A 29 -11.33 -2.09 -3.83
C ALA A 29 -12.72 -1.69 -3.31
N LEU A 30 -13.50 -2.65 -2.80
CA LEU A 30 -14.81 -2.38 -2.20
C LEU A 30 -14.68 -1.57 -0.89
N GLN A 31 -13.74 -1.94 -0.02
CA GLN A 31 -13.56 -1.30 1.28
C GLN A 31 -13.07 0.15 1.15
N LEU A 32 -12.12 0.40 0.23
CA LEU A 32 -11.54 1.73 0.00
C LEU A 32 -12.29 2.54 -1.08
N LYS A 33 -13.34 1.99 -1.66
CA LYS A 33 -14.10 2.59 -2.78
C LYS A 33 -13.19 3.02 -3.95
N LEU A 34 -12.21 2.18 -4.26
CA LEU A 34 -11.26 2.37 -5.34
C LEU A 34 -11.57 1.44 -6.51
N SER A 35 -11.07 1.77 -7.71
CA SER A 35 -11.09 0.81 -8.81
C SER A 35 -10.07 -0.30 -8.55
N LYS A 36 -10.37 -1.52 -9.03
CA LYS A 36 -9.44 -2.65 -8.92
C LYS A 36 -8.08 -2.35 -9.57
N THR A 37 -8.07 -1.64 -10.70
CA THR A 37 -6.85 -1.22 -11.39
C THR A 37 -5.99 -0.29 -10.53
N CYS A 38 -6.63 0.63 -9.79
CA CYS A 38 -5.96 1.51 -8.84
C CYS A 38 -5.33 0.73 -7.69
N VAL A 39 -6.06 -0.25 -7.16
CA VAL A 39 -5.58 -1.13 -6.09
C VAL A 39 -4.35 -1.91 -6.55
N HIS A 40 -4.48 -2.60 -7.69
CA HIS A 40 -3.41 -3.38 -8.30
C HIS A 40 -2.15 -2.55 -8.57
N GLY A 41 -2.30 -1.37 -9.19
CA GLY A 41 -1.16 -0.48 -9.49
C GLY A 41 -0.44 0.02 -8.23
N THR A 42 -1.17 0.23 -7.13
CA THR A 42 -0.57 0.62 -5.84
C THR A 42 0.24 -0.54 -5.23
N ILE A 43 -0.32 -1.75 -5.24
CA ILE A 43 0.35 -2.96 -4.73
C ILE A 43 1.58 -3.31 -5.57
N ALA A 44 1.46 -3.26 -6.90
CA ALA A 44 2.56 -3.52 -7.81
C ALA A 44 3.73 -2.56 -7.55
N ARG A 45 3.44 -1.24 -7.46
CA ARG A 45 4.46 -0.23 -7.13
C ARG A 45 5.08 -0.44 -5.75
N TYR A 46 4.30 -0.84 -4.76
CA TYR A 46 4.82 -1.17 -3.43
C TYR A 46 5.76 -2.38 -3.46
N ARG A 47 5.46 -3.41 -4.27
CA ARG A 47 6.35 -4.57 -4.44
C ARG A 47 7.65 -4.19 -5.16
N GLU A 48 7.59 -3.28 -6.12
CA GLU A 48 8.76 -2.81 -6.88
C GLU A 48 9.66 -1.88 -6.06
N THR A 49 9.09 -0.98 -5.26
CA THR A 49 9.84 0.09 -4.57
C THR A 49 10.02 -0.14 -3.07
N GLY A 50 9.24 -1.03 -2.46
CA GLY A 50 9.19 -1.24 -1.01
C GLY A 50 8.59 -0.05 -0.23
N THR A 51 8.04 0.97 -0.90
CA THR A 51 7.53 2.18 -0.25
C THR A 51 6.09 2.51 -0.68
N PHE A 52 5.31 3.06 0.24
CA PHE A 52 3.92 3.49 0.03
C PHE A 52 3.81 4.97 -0.38
N ASN A 53 4.94 5.68 -0.35
CA ASN A 53 4.98 7.08 -0.69
C ASN A 53 4.92 7.22 -2.22
N ILE A 54 3.78 7.67 -2.74
CA ILE A 54 3.71 8.35 -4.05
C ILE A 54 4.35 9.74 -3.86
N VAL A 55 5.58 9.79 -3.37
CA VAL A 55 6.40 10.97 -3.56
C VAL A 55 6.86 10.79 -4.99
N HIS A 56 6.18 11.46 -5.93
CA HIS A 56 6.90 11.94 -7.10
C HIS A 56 8.14 12.62 -6.53
N ALA A 57 9.28 11.93 -6.59
CA ALA A 57 10.56 12.49 -6.28
C ALA A 57 10.79 13.57 -7.34
N ARG A 58 10.25 14.77 -7.10
CA ARG A 58 10.89 15.98 -7.58
C ARG A 58 12.22 15.99 -6.85
N GLU A 59 13.25 15.66 -7.61
CA GLU A 59 14.65 15.68 -7.22
C GLU A 59 14.91 16.82 -6.21
N GLY A 60 15.49 16.48 -5.06
CA GLY A 60 16.16 17.47 -4.21
C GLY A 60 15.48 17.91 -2.92
N ARG A 61 14.63 17.11 -2.26
CA ARG A 61 14.34 17.34 -0.82
C ARG A 61 14.44 16.06 -0.02
N GLU A 62 15.31 16.12 0.98
CA GLU A 62 15.63 15.06 1.94
C GLU A 62 14.36 14.42 2.50
N LEU A 63 14.32 13.09 2.47
CA LEU A 63 13.27 12.28 3.06
C LEU A 63 13.30 12.46 4.59
N PRO A 64 12.25 13.00 5.25
CA PRO A 64 12.18 12.92 6.69
C PRO A 64 11.94 11.47 7.10
N SER A 65 12.94 10.92 7.80
CA SER A 65 12.91 9.78 8.72
C SER A 65 11.91 8.67 8.40
N GLN A 66 12.45 7.57 7.88
CA GLN A 66 11.78 6.28 7.77
C GLN A 66 10.91 5.99 9.00
N VAL A 67 9.60 5.94 8.82
CA VAL A 67 8.73 5.27 9.78
C VAL A 67 9.04 3.78 9.62
N LYS A 68 9.96 3.28 10.45
CA LYS A 68 10.12 1.84 10.70
C LYS A 68 8.79 1.36 11.28
N ILE A 69 7.85 0.97 10.42
CA ILE A 69 6.69 0.21 10.85
C ILE A 69 7.23 -1.12 11.34
N ILE A 70 7.04 -1.30 12.64
CA ILE A 70 7.49 -2.38 13.50
C ILE A 70 7.27 -3.73 12.80
N SER A 71 8.37 -4.41 12.52
CA SER A 71 8.36 -5.86 12.36
C SER A 71 7.88 -6.46 13.68
N LEU A 72 7.13 -7.57 13.58
CA LEU A 72 6.69 -8.46 14.68
C LEU A 72 5.27 -8.18 15.22
N LEU A 73 4.28 -8.87 14.64
CA LEU A 73 3.60 -9.98 15.33
C LEU A 73 2.77 -10.74 14.28
N LEU A 74 3.36 -11.79 13.69
CA LEU A 74 2.58 -12.89 13.16
C LEU A 74 1.97 -13.62 14.36
N PRO A 75 0.64 -13.81 14.47
CA PRO A 75 0.15 -14.87 15.33
C PRO A 75 0.68 -16.19 14.76
N ALA A 76 1.49 -16.88 15.55
CA ALA A 76 1.81 -18.27 15.35
C ALA A 76 0.54 -19.10 15.63
N SER A 77 -0.43 -19.05 14.72
CA SER A 77 -1.56 -19.98 14.72
C SER A 77 -1.16 -21.19 13.87
N GLU A 78 -0.62 -22.18 14.58
CA GLU A 78 -0.94 -23.60 14.46
C GLU A 78 -0.80 -24.21 13.06
N ILE A 79 0.40 -24.73 12.80
CA ILE A 79 0.56 -25.88 11.91
C ILE A 79 0.06 -27.08 12.71
N ASP A 80 -1.12 -27.55 12.30
CA ASP A 80 -1.78 -28.80 12.69
C ASP A 80 -0.83 -30.00 12.57
N SER A 81 -0.62 -30.72 13.68
CA SER A 81 -0.57 -32.20 13.72
C SER A 81 -0.53 -32.75 15.15
#